data_AF-A0A8S3JG75-F1
#
_entry.id   AF-A0A8S3JG75-F1
#
_cell.length_a   1.000
_cell.length_b   1.000
_cell.length_c   1.000
_cell.angle_alpha   90.00
_cell.angle_beta   90.00
_cell.angle_gamma   90.00
#
_symmetry.space_group_name_H-M   'P 1'
#
loop_
_entity.id
_entity.type
_entity.pdbx_description
1 polymer ?
#
loop_
_entity_poly.entity_id
_entity_poly.type
_entity_poly.pdbx_seq_one_letter_code
_entity_poly.pdbx_strand_id
1 'polypeptide(L)'
;PKGAWQYFEISQVVARVCGRNSQILHQSDILLQRALELDSANADYLIEGGYQALMATKMNEAIKFYKSAARTHADNMGAVYGIIHCQILEGKFAEAKQQIEFQHEVQSGNSAVSRARYN
;
A
#
# COMPACT_ATOMS: atom_id res chain seq x y z
N PRO A 1 -17.77 -6.32 -14.51
CA PRO A 1 -17.69 -6.55 -13.05
C PRO A 1 -18.68 -5.61 -12.34
N LYS A 2 -19.34 -6.07 -11.28
CA LYS A 2 -20.52 -5.38 -10.69
C LYS A 2 -20.19 -4.38 -9.57
N GLY A 3 -18.93 -4.00 -9.39
CA GLY A 3 -18.48 -3.06 -8.36
C GLY A 3 -16.95 -2.85 -8.41
N ALA A 4 -16.49 -1.83 -7.69
CA ALA A 4 -15.07 -1.47 -7.60
C ALA A 4 -14.21 -2.64 -7.07
N TRP A 5 -14.75 -3.40 -6.12
CA TRP A 5 -14.06 -4.52 -5.47
C TRP A 5 -13.68 -5.65 -6.44
N GLN A 6 -14.53 -6.03 -7.40
CA GLN A 6 -14.18 -7.12 -8.34
C GLN A 6 -13.04 -6.71 -9.29
N TYR A 7 -12.99 -5.43 -9.69
CA TYR A 7 -11.88 -4.93 -10.50
C TYR A 7 -10.56 -5.02 -9.72
N PHE A 8 -10.59 -4.61 -8.46
CA PHE A 8 -9.46 -4.70 -7.54
C PHE A 8 -9.00 -6.15 -7.32
N GLU A 9 -9.92 -7.07 -6.99
CA GLU A 9 -9.59 -8.47 -6.69
C GLU A 9 -8.89 -9.15 -7.87
N ILE A 10 -9.43 -9.00 -9.08
CA ILE A 10 -8.83 -9.57 -10.29
C ILE A 10 -7.45 -8.94 -10.55
N SER A 11 -7.36 -7.61 -10.44
CA SER A 11 -6.09 -6.89 -10.61
C SER A 11 -5.01 -7.42 -9.66
N GLN A 12 -5.32 -7.52 -8.38
CA GLN A 12 -4.38 -7.98 -7.37
C GLN A 12 -3.85 -9.39 -7.66
N VAL A 13 -4.74 -10.34 -7.97
CA VAL A 13 -4.33 -11.72 -8.27
C VAL A 13 -3.40 -11.75 -9.48
N VAL A 14 -3.75 -11.04 -10.55
CA VAL A 14 -2.93 -10.97 -11.78
C VAL A 14 -1.56 -10.36 -11.48
N ALA A 15 -1.50 -9.25 -10.74
CA ALA A 15 -0.24 -8.62 -10.35
C ALA A 15 0.69 -9.56 -9.57
N ARG A 16 0.15 -10.46 -8.72
CA ARG A 16 0.95 -11.42 -7.95
C ARG A 16 1.52 -12.55 -8.80
N VAL A 17 0.79 -13.03 -9.81
CA VAL A 17 1.20 -14.22 -10.60
C VAL A 17 1.89 -13.91 -11.93
N CYS A 18 1.82 -12.66 -12.41
CA CYS A 18 2.33 -12.29 -13.73
C CYS A 18 3.87 -12.34 -13.90
N GLY A 19 4.63 -12.62 -12.84
CA GLY A 19 6.10 -12.70 -12.91
C GLY A 19 6.76 -11.39 -13.35
N ARG A 20 6.12 -10.24 -13.07
CA ARG A 20 6.54 -8.89 -13.54
C ARG A 20 6.56 -8.74 -15.07
N ASN A 21 5.82 -9.58 -15.81
CA ASN A 21 5.62 -9.36 -17.23
C ASN A 21 4.93 -7.99 -17.45
N SER A 22 5.60 -7.09 -18.17
CA SER A 22 5.17 -5.69 -18.31
C SER A 22 3.80 -5.54 -18.99
N GLN A 23 3.48 -6.41 -19.96
CA GLN A 23 2.20 -6.36 -20.67
C GLN A 23 1.05 -6.81 -19.77
N ILE A 24 1.24 -7.91 -19.03
CA ILE A 24 0.24 -8.42 -18.10
C ILE A 24 0.05 -7.44 -16.93
N LEU A 25 1.15 -6.87 -16.41
CA LEU A 25 1.09 -5.86 -15.36
C LEU A 25 0.37 -4.59 -15.81
N HIS A 26 0.51 -4.20 -17.08
CA HIS A 26 -0.27 -3.08 -17.63
C HIS A 26 -1.77 -3.40 -17.69
N GLN A 27 -2.16 -4.62 -18.08
CA GLN A 27 -3.57 -5.03 -18.04
C GLN A 27 -4.12 -5.08 -16.61
N SER A 28 -3.31 -5.54 -15.67
CA SER A 28 -3.61 -5.50 -14.24
C SER A 28 -3.86 -4.08 -13.74
N ASP A 29 -2.99 -3.13 -14.13
CA ASP A 29 -3.12 -1.72 -13.75
C ASP A 29 -4.40 -1.12 -14.31
N ILE A 30 -4.77 -1.40 -15.57
CA ILE A 30 -6.05 -0.93 -16.14
C ILE A 30 -7.25 -1.37 -15.29
N LEU A 31 -7.27 -2.63 -14.81
CA LEU A 31 -8.32 -3.11 -13.92
C LEU A 31 -8.32 -2.34 -12.60
N LEU A 32 -7.14 -2.10 -12.00
CA LEU A 32 -7.03 -1.32 -10.78
C LEU A 32 -7.50 0.12 -10.96
N GLN A 33 -7.14 0.77 -12.07
CA GLN A 33 -7.60 2.13 -12.38
C GLN A 33 -9.12 2.18 -12.44
N ARG A 34 -9.80 1.15 -12.98
CA ARG A 34 -11.28 1.07 -12.92
C ARG A 34 -11.81 0.95 -11.49
N ALA A 35 -11.12 0.25 -10.60
CA ALA A 35 -11.51 0.22 -9.19
C ALA A 35 -11.36 1.60 -8.53
N LEU A 36 -10.24 2.30 -8.79
CA LEU A 36 -9.96 3.64 -8.28
C LEU A 36 -10.87 4.72 -8.87
N GLU A 37 -11.33 4.58 -10.11
CA GLU A 37 -12.35 5.47 -10.70
C GLU A 37 -13.69 5.38 -9.97
N LEU A 38 -14.03 4.19 -9.46
CA LEU A 38 -15.28 3.93 -8.74
C LEU A 38 -15.18 4.25 -7.24
N ASP A 39 -14.00 4.12 -6.64
CA ASP A 39 -13.72 4.48 -5.26
C ASP A 39 -12.25 4.91 -5.10
N SER A 40 -11.99 6.21 -5.31
CA SER A 40 -10.63 6.76 -5.40
C SER A 40 -9.91 6.91 -4.07
N ALA A 41 -10.66 6.90 -2.96
CA ALA A 41 -10.13 7.06 -1.62
C ALA A 41 -9.97 5.71 -0.90
N ASN A 42 -10.26 4.59 -1.57
CA ASN A 42 -10.08 3.27 -1.01
C ASN A 42 -8.59 2.99 -0.74
N ALA A 43 -8.27 2.78 0.54
CA ALA A 43 -6.89 2.60 0.97
C ALA A 43 -6.25 1.33 0.37
N ASP A 44 -7.02 0.24 0.26
CA ASP A 44 -6.53 -1.03 -0.28
C ASP A 44 -6.19 -0.91 -1.77
N TYR A 45 -7.01 -0.17 -2.51
CA TYR A 45 -6.79 0.03 -3.95
C TYR A 45 -5.55 0.90 -4.19
N LEU A 46 -5.36 1.95 -3.37
CA LEU A 46 -4.17 2.78 -3.41
C LEU A 46 -2.90 1.99 -3.03
N ILE A 47 -2.97 1.10 -2.04
CA ILE A 47 -1.84 0.23 -1.66
C ILE A 47 -1.46 -0.72 -2.79
N GLU A 48 -2.46 -1.31 -3.45
CA GLU A 48 -2.22 -2.17 -4.60
C GLU A 48 -1.63 -1.38 -5.77
N GLY A 49 -2.04 -0.12 -5.98
CA GLY A 49 -1.43 0.77 -6.98
C GLY A 49 0.04 1.02 -6.69
N GLY A 50 0.38 1.22 -5.42
CA GLY A 50 1.76 1.32 -4.96
C GLY A 50 2.57 0.06 -5.29
N TYR A 51 1.99 -1.12 -5.03
CA TYR A 51 2.64 -2.39 -5.30
C TYR A 51 2.86 -2.62 -6.80
N GLN A 52 1.84 -2.38 -7.64
CA GLN A 52 1.95 -2.59 -9.08
C GLN A 52 2.95 -1.60 -9.70
N ALA A 53 2.98 -0.36 -9.24
CA ALA A 53 3.99 0.61 -9.65
C ALA A 53 5.42 0.15 -9.30
N LEU A 54 5.64 -0.44 -8.11
CA LEU A 54 6.93 -1.05 -7.77
C LEU A 54 7.30 -2.20 -8.70
N MET A 55 6.35 -3.09 -9.00
CA MET A 55 6.59 -4.21 -9.92
C MET A 55 6.89 -3.74 -11.34
N ALA A 56 6.37 -2.57 -11.72
CA ALA A 56 6.65 -1.89 -12.98
C ALA A 56 7.93 -1.03 -12.94
N THR A 57 8.73 -1.09 -11.87
CA THR A 57 9.95 -0.28 -11.65
C THR A 57 9.70 1.24 -11.59
N LYS A 58 8.46 1.66 -11.31
CA LYS A 58 8.05 3.07 -11.20
C LYS A 58 8.06 3.54 -9.75
N MET A 59 9.24 3.64 -9.16
CA MET A 59 9.43 3.95 -7.72
C MET A 59 8.70 5.23 -7.27
N ASN A 60 8.83 6.32 -8.03
CA ASN A 60 8.22 7.61 -7.67
C ASN A 60 6.68 7.55 -7.65
N GLU A 61 6.10 6.74 -8.53
CA GLU A 61 4.65 6.53 -8.59
C GLU A 61 4.18 5.68 -7.41
N ALA A 62 4.93 4.63 -7.08
CA ALA A 62 4.64 3.79 -5.92
C ALA A 62 4.58 4.59 -4.61
N ILE A 63 5.58 5.46 -4.39
CA ILE A 63 5.62 6.33 -3.20
C ILE A 63 4.41 7.26 -3.14
N LYS A 64 3.95 7.80 -4.28
CA LYS A 64 2.75 8.65 -4.33
C LYS A 64 1.51 7.87 -3.89
N PHE A 65 1.32 6.66 -4.41
CA PHE A 65 0.21 5.80 -4.04
C PHE A 65 0.21 5.47 -2.55
N TYR A 66 1.33 5.02 -2.00
CA TYR A 66 1.42 4.71 -0.58
C TYR A 66 1.22 5.92 0.32
N LYS A 67 1.75 7.10 -0.06
CA LYS A 67 1.48 8.34 0.67
C LYS A 67 0.00 8.73 0.61
N SER A 68 -0.69 8.47 -0.50
CA SER A 68 -2.14 8.68 -0.61
C SER A 68 -2.91 7.73 0.30
N ALA A 69 -2.58 6.44 0.31
CA ALA A 69 -3.19 5.46 1.21
C ALA A 69 -2.93 5.78 2.69
N ALA A 70 -1.74 6.24 3.05
CA ALA A 70 -1.42 6.62 4.43
C ALA A 70 -2.23 7.84 4.94
N ARG A 71 -2.81 8.64 4.03
CA ARG A 71 -3.66 9.79 4.38
C ARG A 71 -5.13 9.42 4.58
N THR A 72 -5.59 8.26 4.09
CA THR A 72 -7.01 7.90 4.18
C THR A 72 -7.35 7.40 5.58
N HIS A 73 -6.54 6.48 6.13
CA HIS A 73 -6.67 6.02 7.52
C HIS A 73 -5.29 5.82 8.15
N ALA A 74 -5.11 6.37 9.35
CA ALA A 74 -3.83 6.39 10.05
C ALA A 74 -3.37 5.00 10.57
N ASP A 75 -4.26 4.01 10.58
CA ASP A 75 -4.00 2.64 11.00
C ASP A 75 -3.68 1.69 9.84
N ASN A 76 -3.63 2.19 8.59
CA ASN A 76 -3.34 1.35 7.44
C ASN A 76 -1.85 1.02 7.35
N MET A 77 -1.47 -0.04 8.07
CA MET A 77 -0.10 -0.56 8.10
C MET A 77 0.43 -0.93 6.71
N GLY A 78 -0.44 -1.33 5.77
CA GLY A 78 -0.04 -1.68 4.40
C GLY A 78 0.60 -0.50 3.65
N ALA A 79 0.08 0.71 3.86
CA ALA A 79 0.64 1.93 3.27
C ALA A 79 2.03 2.25 3.84
N VAL A 80 2.18 2.14 5.15
CA VAL A 80 3.45 2.41 5.84
C VAL A 80 4.51 1.38 5.44
N TYR A 81 4.15 0.10 5.39
CA TYR A 81 5.05 -0.95 4.90
C TYR A 81 5.49 -0.71 3.46
N GLY A 82 4.58 -0.24 2.60
CA GLY A 82 4.92 0.18 1.24
C GLY A 82 5.97 1.28 1.19
N ILE A 83 5.82 2.32 2.03
CA ILE A 83 6.80 3.42 2.13
C ILE A 83 8.16 2.92 2.62
N ILE A 84 8.18 2.10 3.68
CA ILE A 84 9.41 1.52 4.23
C ILE A 84 10.12 0.66 3.17
N HIS A 85 9.36 -0.14 2.42
CA HIS A 85 9.91 -0.96 1.36
C HIS A 85 10.54 -0.11 0.25
N CYS A 86 9.88 0.97 -0.17
CA CYS A 86 10.47 1.94 -1.12
C CYS A 86 11.78 2.54 -0.57
N GLN A 87 11.79 2.97 0.70
CA GLN A 87 12.99 3.54 1.32
C GLN A 87 14.17 2.55 1.33
N ILE A 88 13.92 1.29 1.68
CA ILE A 88 14.93 0.22 1.64
C ILE A 88 15.48 0.05 0.22
N LEU A 89 14.60 -0.01 -0.78
CA LEU A 89 15.00 -0.16 -2.19
C LEU A 89 15.79 1.05 -2.71
N GLU A 90 15.54 2.24 -2.17
CA GLU A 90 16.30 3.47 -2.48
C GLU A 90 17.59 3.61 -1.65
N GLY A 91 17.90 2.68 -0.73
CA GLY A 91 19.06 2.76 0.16
C GLY A 91 18.89 3.76 1.33
N LYS A 92 17.68 4.27 1.56
CA LYS A 92 17.31 5.22 2.62
C LYS A 92 17.05 4.49 3.95
N PHE A 93 18.08 3.78 4.44
CA PHE A 93 17.94 2.89 5.60
C PHE A 93 17.68 3.62 6.91
N ALA A 94 18.20 4.85 7.08
CA ALA A 94 17.98 5.64 8.27
C ALA A 94 16.50 6.05 8.40
N GLU A 95 15.89 6.48 7.30
CA GLU A 95 14.49 6.85 7.23
C GLU A 95 13.58 5.63 7.42
N ALA A 96 13.94 4.50 6.81
CA ALA A 96 13.23 3.23 7.01
C ALA A 96 13.25 2.80 8.49
N LYS A 97 14.43 2.88 9.14
CA LYS A 97 14.58 2.57 10.57
C LYS A 97 13.71 3.48 11.44
N GLN A 98 13.76 4.79 11.21
CA GLN A 98 12.95 5.75 11.97
C GLN A 98 11.45 5.46 11.86
N GLN A 99 10.97 5.11 10.67
CA GLN A 99 9.56 4.73 10.47
C GLN A 99 9.18 3.46 11.24
N ILE A 100 10.06 2.45 11.25
CA ILE A 100 9.84 1.21 12.01
C ILE A 100 9.78 1.49 13.52
N GLU A 101 10.71 2.28 14.05
CA GLU A 101 10.75 2.64 15.47
C GLU A 101 9.50 3.40 15.89
N PHE A 102 9.09 4.41 15.11
CA PHE A 102 7.86 5.16 15.36
C PHE A 102 6.62 4.26 15.38
N GLN A 103 6.50 3.33 14.42
CA GLN A 103 5.37 2.40 14.37
C GLN A 103 5.34 1.47 15.59
N HIS A 104 6.50 0.97 16.03
CA HIS A 104 6.60 0.14 17.22
C HIS A 104 6.16 0.91 18.49
N GLU A 105 6.55 2.18 18.62
CA GLU A 105 6.14 3.04 19.74
C GLU A 105 4.62 3.29 19.76
N VAL A 106 4.02 3.61 18.61
CA VAL A 106 2.56 3.84 18.50
C VAL A 106 1.76 2.58 18.88
N GLN A 107 2.18 1.40 18.40
CA GLN A 107 1.52 0.13 18.72
C GLN A 107 1.68 -0.24 20.21
N SER A 108 2.87 -0.05 20.77
CA SER A 108 3.15 -0.32 22.18
C SER A 108 2.38 0.61 23.12
N GLY A 109 2.27 1.90 22.76
CA GLY A 109 1.48 2.90 23.48
C GLY A 109 -0.02 2.61 23.47
N ASN A 110 -0.59 2.25 22.32
CA ASN A 110 -2.00 1.85 22.21
C ASN A 110 -2.33 0.62 23.06
N SER A 111 -1.39 -0.32 23.19
CA SER A 111 -1.52 -1.53 24.01
C SER A 111 -1.55 -1.23 25.53
N ALA A 112 -0.81 -0.21 25.97
CA ALA A 112 -0.79 0.22 27.38
C ALA A 112 -2.06 0.98 27.77
N VAL A 113 -2.55 1.87 26.90
CA VAL A 113 -3.78 2.65 27.12
C VAL A 113 -5.03 1.76 27.11
N SER A 114 -5.05 0.72 26.28
CA SER A 114 -6.16 -0.25 26.27
C SER A 114 -6.21 -1.11 27.53
N ARG A 115 -5.08 -1.52 28.12
CA ARG A 115 -5.08 -2.20 29.44
C ARG A 115 -5.55 -1.32 30.60
N ALA A 116 -5.23 -0.02 30.58
CA ALA A 116 -5.62 0.90 31.64
C ALA A 116 -7.13 1.22 31.67
N ARG A 117 -7.88 0.94 30.59
CA ARG A 117 -9.34 1.14 30.53
C ARG A 117 -10.16 -0.06 31.04
N TYR A 118 -9.50 -1.18 31.36
CA TYR A 118 -10.14 -2.40 31.86
C TYR A 118 -9.73 -2.78 33.29
N ASN A 119 -9.00 -1.91 33.99
CA ASN A 119 -8.69 -1.99 35.42
C ASN A 119 -9.30 -0.79 36.14
#